data_AF-A0A9E3WL16-F1
#
_entry.id   AF-A0A9E3WL16-F1
#
_cell.length_a   1.000
_cell.length_b   1.000
_cell.length_c   1.000
_cell.angle_alpha   90.00
_cell.angle_beta   90.00
_cell.angle_gamma   90.00
#
_symmetry.space_group_name_H-M   'P 1'
#
loop_
_entity.id
_entity.type
_entity.pdbx_description
1 polymer ?
#
loop_
_entity_poly.entity_id
_entity_poly.type
_entity_poly.pdbx_seq_one_letter_code
_entity_poly.pdbx_strand_id
1 'polypeptide(L)'
;MMSSAIQRQLLCISAFVAVCSLGATSIRAEDLQLTLPPVVYAVPGQEMNIYFDNIVLTQSPQTYRFEVACDLGIQEAARWTTTPDDNACGEHSMTVNVRDIDGQVVDTAMTLVKVAMPDSGKGTSLRLLIVGDSLTHASAYPNKLVRLFSTENNPQLTLMGTHMPSSAKQGVAHEGYGGWTWQRFVAQYEPHPDGTYRKRSSPFVFVGSNGDPSLNVARYFDEECHGELPDVVTFLLGINDCFSANPNDPDAIDTRIDGMFRSADTLLAAFRNAAPDAKLAVCLTTPPNSRQAAFEANYQDRYTRWGWKRIQHRLVQRQLEHYGNREADRIFVIPTELNLDPVGGYPANNGVHPNESGYHQIANTLYAWLKVQAVRIDR
;
A
#
# COMPACT_ATOMS: atom_id res chain seq x y z
N MET A 1 35.99 -36.55 -76.13
CA MET A 1 36.67 -35.74 -75.11
C MET A 1 35.74 -34.59 -74.72
N MET A 2 35.53 -34.42 -73.41
CA MET A 2 35.08 -33.22 -72.64
C MET A 2 34.76 -31.93 -73.42
N SER A 3 33.83 -31.05 -73.01
CA SER A 3 32.94 -30.97 -71.86
C SER A 3 32.05 -29.73 -72.07
N SER A 4 30.75 -30.00 -72.20
CA SER A 4 29.54 -29.25 -71.81
C SER A 4 29.57 -27.74 -71.45
N ALA A 5 28.72 -26.98 -72.14
CA ALA A 5 27.88 -25.93 -71.55
C ALA A 5 26.50 -25.96 -72.24
N ILE A 6 25.44 -26.29 -71.50
CA ILE A 6 24.07 -26.46 -72.01
C ILE A 6 23.19 -25.37 -71.40
N GLN A 7 22.44 -24.66 -72.24
CA GLN A 7 21.35 -23.80 -71.82
C GLN A 7 20.18 -23.86 -72.80
N ARG A 8 18.97 -23.78 -72.22
CA ARG A 8 17.64 -23.59 -72.80
C ARG A 8 16.96 -24.87 -73.28
N GLN A 9 15.69 -25.14 -73.03
CA GLN A 9 14.59 -24.45 -72.34
C GLN A 9 13.47 -25.49 -72.32
N LEU A 10 12.69 -25.65 -71.25
CA LEU A 10 11.30 -26.11 -71.38
C LEU A 10 10.49 -25.84 -70.11
N LEU A 11 9.24 -25.46 -70.39
CA LEU A 11 8.11 -25.13 -69.53
C LEU A 11 7.98 -26.01 -68.28
N CYS A 12 7.58 -25.40 -67.17
CA CYS A 12 6.79 -26.07 -66.14
C CYS A 12 5.67 -25.16 -65.62
N ILE A 13 4.50 -25.77 -65.50
CA ILE A 13 3.19 -25.22 -65.19
C ILE A 13 3.11 -24.83 -63.72
N SER A 14 2.58 -23.64 -63.46
CA SER A 14 2.35 -23.08 -62.11
C SER A 14 1.16 -23.77 -61.44
N ALA A 15 1.39 -24.43 -60.31
CA ALA A 15 0.34 -24.82 -59.36
C ALA A 15 0.47 -23.96 -58.09
N PHE A 16 -0.52 -23.10 -57.87
CA PHE A 16 -0.66 -22.27 -56.68
C PHE A 16 -1.32 -23.11 -55.58
N VAL A 17 -0.58 -23.43 -54.51
CA VAL A 17 -1.16 -23.88 -53.24
C VAL A 17 -0.99 -22.72 -52.25
N ALA A 18 -2.10 -22.02 -51.99
CA ALA A 18 -2.17 -21.02 -50.93
C ALA A 18 -2.16 -21.76 -49.58
N VAL A 19 -1.03 -21.72 -48.89
CA VAL A 19 -0.98 -22.07 -47.47
C VAL A 19 -1.56 -20.88 -46.71
N CYS A 20 -2.82 -21.01 -46.28
CA CYS A 20 -3.38 -20.15 -45.25
C CYS A 20 -2.63 -20.42 -43.95
N SER A 21 -1.59 -19.62 -43.67
CA SER A 21 -1.09 -19.45 -42.31
C SER A 21 -2.17 -18.72 -41.51
N LEU A 22 -3.02 -19.49 -40.85
CA LEU A 22 -3.76 -19.03 -39.68
C LEU A 22 -2.71 -18.56 -38.68
N GLY A 23 -2.44 -17.26 -38.68
CA GLY A 23 -1.70 -16.62 -37.60
C GLY A 23 -2.48 -16.93 -36.33
N ALA A 24 -1.96 -17.85 -35.52
CA ALA A 24 -2.32 -17.89 -34.11
C ALA A 24 -1.96 -16.51 -33.58
N THR A 25 -2.96 -15.66 -33.41
CA THR A 25 -2.87 -14.52 -32.52
C THR A 25 -2.49 -15.12 -31.18
N SER A 26 -1.20 -15.05 -30.85
CA SER A 26 -0.71 -15.17 -29.49
C SER A 26 -1.66 -14.34 -28.66
N ILE A 27 -2.40 -15.00 -27.78
CA ILE A 27 -2.96 -14.33 -26.61
C ILE A 27 -1.71 -13.75 -25.96
N ARG A 28 -1.48 -12.44 -26.14
CA ARG A 28 -0.46 -11.76 -25.34
C ARG A 28 -0.91 -12.04 -23.91
N ALA A 29 -0.11 -12.80 -23.17
CA ALA A 29 -0.17 -12.71 -21.72
C ALA A 29 -0.17 -11.20 -21.43
N GLU A 30 -1.13 -10.70 -20.65
CA GLU A 30 -0.99 -9.33 -20.15
C GLU A 30 0.42 -9.26 -19.55
N ASP A 31 1.24 -8.33 -20.08
CA ASP A 31 2.64 -8.23 -19.68
C ASP A 31 2.67 -8.08 -18.16
N LEU A 32 3.48 -8.92 -17.51
CA LEU A 32 3.73 -8.84 -16.07
C LEU A 32 4.09 -7.40 -15.72
N GLN A 33 3.47 -6.84 -14.69
CA GLN A 33 3.86 -5.53 -14.16
C GLN A 33 4.47 -5.72 -12.79
N LEU A 34 5.78 -5.48 -12.65
CA LEU A 34 6.47 -5.44 -11.37
C LEU A 34 6.38 -4.02 -10.78
N THR A 35 5.88 -3.92 -9.55
CA THR A 35 5.80 -2.68 -8.78
C THR A 35 6.44 -2.91 -7.43
N LEU A 36 7.56 -2.24 -7.18
CA LEU A 36 8.32 -2.33 -5.94
C LEU A 36 8.64 -0.93 -5.42
N PRO A 37 8.20 -0.57 -4.20
CA PRO A 37 8.59 0.67 -3.54
C PRO A 37 10.12 0.82 -3.43
N PRO A 38 10.68 2.04 -3.58
CA PRO A 38 12.13 2.25 -3.63
C PRO A 38 12.83 2.00 -2.29
N VAL A 39 12.08 2.01 -1.19
CA VAL A 39 12.58 1.76 0.16
C VAL A 39 11.57 0.92 0.92
N VAL A 40 12.07 -0.06 1.67
CA VAL A 40 11.32 -0.84 2.64
C VAL A 40 12.00 -0.79 4.00
N TYR A 41 11.24 -0.98 5.09
CA TYR A 41 11.72 -0.72 6.44
C TYR A 41 11.67 -1.99 7.29
N ALA A 42 12.70 -2.22 8.08
CA ALA A 42 12.79 -3.33 9.03
C ALA A 42 13.38 -2.86 10.37
N VAL A 43 13.18 -3.66 11.42
CA VAL A 43 13.71 -3.42 12.78
C VAL A 43 14.22 -4.74 13.33
N PRO A 44 15.34 -4.76 14.06
CA PRO A 44 15.84 -5.97 14.70
C PRO A 44 14.77 -6.71 15.49
N GLY A 45 14.72 -8.03 15.31
CA GLY A 45 13.77 -8.93 15.97
C GLY A 45 12.32 -8.86 15.49
N GLN A 46 12.00 -8.07 14.44
CA GLN A 46 10.68 -8.07 13.81
C GLN A 46 10.76 -8.70 12.41
N GLU A 47 9.86 -9.67 12.14
CA GLU A 47 9.73 -10.24 10.79
C GLU A 47 9.25 -9.16 9.81
N MET A 48 9.94 -9.06 8.69
CA MET A 48 9.59 -8.25 7.53
C MET A 48 9.57 -9.14 6.29
N ASN A 49 8.55 -8.98 5.47
CA ASN A 49 8.32 -9.76 4.27
C ASN A 49 8.08 -8.88 3.04
N ILE A 50 8.42 -9.42 1.87
CA ILE A 50 7.95 -8.96 0.57
C ILE A 50 7.28 -10.16 -0.10
N TYR A 51 5.95 -10.20 -0.08
CA TYR A 51 5.19 -11.24 -0.77
C TYR A 51 5.18 -10.97 -2.28
N PHE A 52 5.55 -11.98 -3.07
CA PHE A 52 5.72 -11.80 -4.51
C PHE A 52 4.42 -11.47 -5.23
N ASP A 53 3.30 -12.05 -4.80
CA ASP A 53 1.97 -11.72 -5.33
C ASP A 53 1.59 -10.25 -5.07
N ASN A 54 2.19 -9.57 -4.08
CA ASN A 54 1.89 -8.16 -3.79
C ASN A 54 2.65 -7.21 -4.73
N ILE A 55 3.82 -7.61 -5.23
CA ILE A 55 4.67 -6.77 -6.09
C ILE A 55 4.44 -7.00 -7.59
N VAL A 56 3.57 -7.93 -7.99
CA VAL A 56 3.24 -8.13 -9.40
C VAL A 56 1.75 -8.03 -9.70
N LEU A 57 1.44 -7.62 -10.93
CA LEU A 57 0.13 -7.80 -11.55
C LEU A 57 0.22 -8.88 -12.62
N THR A 58 -0.38 -10.03 -12.33
CA THR A 58 -0.59 -11.13 -13.29
C THR A 58 -1.69 -12.06 -12.78
N GLN A 59 -2.43 -12.68 -13.71
CA GLN A 59 -3.39 -13.74 -13.36
C GLN A 59 -2.71 -15.06 -13.03
N SER A 60 -1.46 -15.25 -13.47
CA SER A 60 -0.74 -16.52 -13.42
C SER A 60 0.62 -16.35 -12.75
N PRO A 61 0.71 -15.92 -11.48
CA PRO A 61 2.00 -15.72 -10.81
C PRO A 61 2.88 -16.98 -10.79
N GLN A 62 2.27 -18.17 -10.82
CA GLN A 62 2.94 -19.47 -10.87
C GLN A 62 3.74 -19.73 -12.16
N THR A 63 3.51 -18.97 -13.24
CA THR A 63 4.31 -19.09 -14.47
C THR A 63 5.61 -18.29 -14.43
N TYR A 64 5.86 -17.60 -13.32
CA TYR A 64 7.05 -16.79 -13.12
C TYR A 64 7.90 -17.31 -11.97
N ARG A 65 9.22 -17.09 -12.09
CA ARG A 65 10.18 -17.32 -11.01
C ARG A 65 10.73 -15.97 -10.54
N PHE A 66 10.74 -15.78 -9.23
CA PHE A 66 11.37 -14.63 -8.59
C PHE A 66 12.79 -14.99 -8.18
N GLU A 67 13.72 -14.06 -8.35
CA GLU A 67 15.10 -14.17 -7.89
C GLU A 67 15.46 -12.89 -7.14
N VAL A 68 15.66 -13.01 -5.83
CA VAL A 68 16.03 -11.89 -4.96
C VAL A 68 17.52 -11.93 -4.67
N ALA A 69 18.22 -10.86 -5.04
CA ALA A 69 19.60 -10.61 -4.65
C ALA A 69 19.61 -9.55 -3.54
N CYS A 70 19.90 -9.96 -2.31
CA CYS A 70 20.09 -9.11 -1.14
C CYS A 70 21.08 -9.81 -0.20
N ASP A 71 21.92 -9.05 0.49
CA ASP A 71 22.83 -9.57 1.52
C ASP A 71 22.10 -9.88 2.84
N LEU A 72 20.85 -9.43 2.97
CA LEU A 72 19.95 -9.71 4.08
C LEU A 72 18.82 -10.65 3.67
N GLY A 73 18.35 -11.45 4.63
CA GLY A 73 17.16 -12.28 4.50
C GLY A 73 17.34 -13.51 3.64
N ILE A 74 16.24 -14.22 3.41
CA ILE A 74 16.17 -15.42 2.59
C ILE A 74 14.96 -15.34 1.67
N GLN A 75 15.07 -16.04 0.53
CA GLN A 75 13.95 -16.23 -0.37
C GLN A 75 13.24 -17.55 -0.06
N GLU A 76 11.92 -17.47 0.14
CA GLU A 76 10.98 -18.59 0.17
C GLU A 76 10.18 -18.64 -1.14
N ALA A 77 9.32 -19.65 -1.30
CA ALA A 77 8.54 -19.81 -2.53
C ALA A 77 7.58 -18.64 -2.82
N ALA A 78 6.96 -18.07 -1.79
CA ALA A 78 5.93 -17.03 -1.94
C ALA A 78 6.42 -15.61 -1.56
N ARG A 79 7.58 -15.49 -0.93
CA ARG A 79 8.07 -14.23 -0.37
C ARG A 79 9.59 -14.22 -0.23
N TRP A 80 10.17 -13.03 -0.17
CA TRP A 80 11.43 -12.83 0.56
C TRP A 80 11.11 -12.43 2.00
N THR A 81 11.89 -12.91 2.96
CA THR A 81 11.67 -12.69 4.39
C THR A 81 12.97 -12.45 5.13
N THR A 82 12.91 -11.63 6.18
CA THR A 82 14.01 -11.40 7.11
C THR A 82 13.49 -11.15 8.52
N THR A 83 14.26 -11.54 9.53
CA THR A 83 14.16 -11.04 10.90
C THR A 83 15.56 -10.57 11.26
N PRO A 84 15.90 -9.29 11.00
CA PRO A 84 17.27 -8.81 11.18
C PRO A 84 17.66 -8.88 12.65
N ASP A 85 18.95 -9.02 12.92
CA ASP A 85 19.53 -8.79 14.24
C ASP A 85 20.14 -7.38 14.30
N ASP A 86 20.73 -7.03 15.45
CA ASP A 86 21.33 -5.72 15.67
C ASP A 86 22.54 -5.44 14.74
N ASN A 87 23.20 -6.48 14.21
CA ASN A 87 24.34 -6.31 13.29
C ASN A 87 23.90 -6.00 11.86
N ALA A 88 22.63 -6.26 11.53
CA ALA A 88 22.04 -5.95 10.24
C ALA A 88 21.49 -4.52 10.17
N CYS A 89 21.81 -3.63 11.13
CA CYS A 89 21.38 -2.23 11.07
C CYS A 89 22.06 -1.48 9.92
N GLY A 90 21.31 -0.63 9.21
CA GLY A 90 21.81 0.12 8.06
C GLY A 90 20.96 -0.05 6.82
N GLU A 91 21.60 0.08 5.66
CA GLU A 91 20.94 0.05 4.36
C GLU A 91 21.46 -1.13 3.53
N HIS A 92 20.54 -1.98 3.05
CA HIS A 92 20.84 -3.17 2.26
C HIS A 92 20.18 -3.07 0.89
N SER A 93 20.98 -3.08 -0.17
CA SER A 93 20.45 -3.03 -1.53
C SER A 93 19.81 -4.37 -1.88
N MET A 94 18.64 -4.32 -2.51
CA MET A 94 17.93 -5.49 -2.98
C MET A 94 17.58 -5.32 -4.46
N THR A 95 17.81 -6.36 -5.24
CA THR A 95 17.32 -6.49 -6.62
C THR A 95 16.36 -7.67 -6.70
N VAL A 96 15.22 -7.47 -7.33
CA VAL A 96 14.24 -8.53 -7.64
C VAL A 96 14.21 -8.68 -9.15
N ASN A 97 14.60 -9.86 -9.65
CA ASN A 97 14.39 -10.24 -11.03
C ASN A 97 13.18 -11.17 -11.12
N VAL A 98 12.32 -10.92 -12.12
CA VAL A 98 11.23 -11.84 -12.46
C VAL A 98 11.56 -12.51 -13.79
N ARG A 99 11.50 -13.84 -13.80
CA ARG A 99 11.76 -14.64 -14.99
C ARG A 99 10.52 -15.38 -15.45
N ASP A 100 10.40 -15.56 -16.75
CA ASP A 100 9.40 -16.45 -17.35
C ASP A 100 9.80 -17.92 -17.26
N ILE A 101 8.97 -18.79 -17.85
CA ILE A 101 9.18 -20.24 -17.87
C ILE A 101 10.42 -20.66 -18.66
N ASP A 102 10.85 -19.85 -19.63
CA ASP A 102 12.04 -20.08 -20.45
C ASP A 102 13.32 -19.58 -19.74
N GLY A 103 13.18 -18.97 -18.56
CA GLY A 103 14.27 -18.47 -17.74
C GLY A 103 14.74 -17.07 -18.14
N GLN A 104 14.03 -16.38 -19.04
CA GLN A 104 14.36 -15.03 -19.46
C GLN A 104 13.89 -14.02 -18.41
N VAL A 105 14.72 -13.02 -18.10
CA VAL A 105 14.31 -11.92 -17.24
C VAL A 105 13.28 -11.08 -17.99
N VAL A 106 12.06 -11.02 -17.47
CA VAL A 106 10.96 -10.23 -18.03
C VAL A 106 10.79 -8.88 -17.36
N ASP A 107 11.23 -8.75 -16.10
CA ASP A 107 11.25 -7.48 -15.37
C ASP A 107 12.29 -7.51 -14.23
N THR A 108 12.78 -6.34 -13.85
CA THR A 108 13.74 -6.13 -12.76
C THR A 108 13.41 -4.86 -12.00
N ALA A 109 13.34 -4.95 -10.67
CA ALA A 109 13.20 -3.78 -9.80
C ALA A 109 14.24 -3.79 -8.68
N MET A 110 14.54 -2.60 -8.16
CA MET A 110 15.46 -2.41 -7.04
C MET A 110 14.74 -1.73 -5.88
N THR A 111 15.13 -2.09 -4.66
CA THR A 111 14.70 -1.42 -3.44
C THR A 111 15.84 -1.37 -2.43
N LEU A 112 15.69 -0.53 -1.42
CA LEU A 112 16.61 -0.43 -0.30
C LEU A 112 15.91 -0.90 0.98
N VAL A 113 16.43 -1.95 1.62
CA VAL A 113 15.98 -2.37 2.94
C VAL A 113 16.70 -1.52 3.98
N LYS A 114 15.96 -0.65 4.67
CA LYS A 114 16.48 0.16 5.78
C LYS A 114 16.14 -0.49 7.11
N VAL A 115 17.17 -0.96 7.80
CA VAL A 115 17.05 -1.57 9.13
C VAL A 115 17.37 -0.50 10.17
N ALA A 116 16.38 -0.18 11.02
CA ALA A 116 16.54 0.82 12.07
C ALA A 116 17.44 0.33 13.21
N MET A 117 18.14 1.27 13.87
CA MET A 117 18.85 0.98 15.12
C MET A 117 17.85 0.59 16.23
N PRO A 118 18.16 -0.41 17.09
CA PRO A 118 17.27 -0.87 18.16
C PRO A 118 16.83 0.26 19.10
N ASP A 119 17.69 1.23 19.36
CA ASP A 119 17.48 2.36 20.26
C ASP A 119 17.04 3.66 19.58
N SER A 120 16.64 3.60 18.31
CA SER A 120 16.12 4.77 17.58
C SER A 120 14.96 5.41 18.36
N GLY A 121 15.13 6.69 18.73
CA GLY A 121 14.15 7.47 19.48
C GLY A 121 14.09 7.20 20.99
N LYS A 122 14.97 6.37 21.55
CA LYS A 122 15.01 6.11 22.99
C LYS A 122 15.14 7.41 23.79
N GLY A 123 14.27 7.59 24.79
CA GLY A 123 14.27 8.78 25.65
C GLY A 123 13.58 10.00 25.05
N THR A 124 13.00 9.89 23.85
CA THR A 124 12.19 10.94 23.22
C THR A 124 10.69 10.61 23.34
N SER A 125 9.84 11.56 22.94
CA SER A 125 8.39 11.36 22.82
C SER A 125 7.97 11.41 21.35
N LEU A 126 6.87 10.73 21.02
CA LEU A 126 6.31 10.69 19.67
C LEU A 126 4.79 10.83 19.74
N ARG A 127 4.23 11.93 19.21
CA ARG A 127 2.80 12.14 19.03
C ARG A 127 2.38 11.70 17.62
N LEU A 128 1.49 10.73 17.56
CA LEU A 128 1.04 10.11 16.31
C LEU A 128 -0.47 10.22 16.15
N LEU A 129 -0.91 10.87 15.07
CA LEU A 129 -2.30 10.79 14.61
C LEU A 129 -2.43 9.72 13.53
N ILE A 130 -3.37 8.80 13.69
CA ILE A 130 -3.66 7.75 12.70
C ILE A 130 -5.01 8.04 12.05
N VAL A 131 -5.01 8.31 10.75
CA VAL A 131 -6.21 8.57 9.94
C VAL A 131 -6.43 7.40 9.00
N GLY A 132 -7.67 6.89 8.92
CA GLY A 132 -7.96 5.82 7.98
C GLY A 132 -9.39 5.33 7.98
N ASP A 133 -9.60 4.19 7.32
CA ASP A 133 -10.93 3.63 7.06
C ASP A 133 -11.30 2.49 8.02
N SER A 134 -11.96 1.43 7.50
CA SER A 134 -12.34 0.25 8.25
C SER A 134 -11.14 -0.51 8.82
N LEU A 135 -9.99 -0.47 8.15
CA LEU A 135 -8.79 -1.14 8.65
C LEU A 135 -8.30 -0.47 9.94
N THR A 136 -8.34 0.86 9.99
CA THR A 136 -8.02 1.64 11.18
C THR A 136 -9.11 1.52 12.23
N HIS A 137 -10.39 1.57 11.82
CA HIS A 137 -11.54 1.41 12.70
C HIS A 137 -11.52 0.10 13.50
N ALA A 138 -10.92 -0.97 12.96
CA ALA A 138 -10.77 -2.23 13.68
C ALA A 138 -9.89 -2.11 14.94
N SER A 139 -9.06 -1.06 15.03
CA SER A 139 -8.07 -0.79 16.09
C SER A 139 -7.01 -1.90 16.29
N ALA A 140 -7.01 -2.97 15.49
CA ALA A 140 -6.06 -4.08 15.64
C ALA A 140 -4.60 -3.66 15.40
N TYR A 141 -4.31 -2.98 14.27
CA TYR A 141 -2.94 -2.52 14.01
C TYR A 141 -2.51 -1.34 14.92
N PRO A 142 -3.38 -0.35 15.28
CA PRO A 142 -3.03 0.65 16.30
C PRO A 142 -2.73 0.03 17.67
N ASN A 143 -3.52 -0.95 18.12
CA ASN A 143 -3.29 -1.67 19.38
C ASN A 143 -1.91 -2.35 19.39
N LYS A 144 -1.55 -3.05 18.30
CA LYS A 144 -0.25 -3.69 18.16
C LYS A 144 0.89 -2.67 18.11
N LEU A 145 0.68 -1.53 17.45
CA LEU A 145 1.67 -0.45 17.39
C LEU A 145 2.00 0.09 18.79
N VAL A 146 0.98 0.42 19.59
CA VAL A 146 1.18 0.84 20.99
C VAL A 146 1.93 -0.22 21.80
N ARG A 147 1.58 -1.51 21.61
CA ARG A 147 2.31 -2.61 22.28
C ARG A 147 3.78 -2.65 21.86
N LEU A 148 4.10 -2.48 20.59
CA LEU A 148 5.49 -2.44 20.11
C LEU A 148 6.27 -1.27 20.72
N PHE A 149 5.69 -0.06 20.77
CA PHE A 149 6.34 1.10 21.37
C PHE A 149 6.43 1.05 22.91
N SER A 150 5.64 0.19 23.57
CA SER A 150 5.72 0.00 25.02
C SER A 150 6.92 -0.84 25.48
N THR A 151 7.65 -1.49 24.56
CA THR A 151 8.88 -2.20 24.89
C THR A 151 10.05 -1.24 25.08
N GLU A 152 11.15 -1.72 25.67
CA GLU A 152 12.36 -0.93 25.89
C GLU A 152 12.93 -0.34 24.58
N ASN A 153 13.76 0.71 24.73
CA ASN A 153 14.52 1.35 23.65
C ASN A 153 13.67 2.04 22.56
N ASN A 154 12.42 2.37 22.90
CA ASN A 154 11.50 3.11 22.03
C ASN A 154 11.23 4.54 22.53
N PRO A 155 10.80 5.46 21.65
CA PRO A 155 10.20 6.72 22.09
C PRO A 155 8.88 6.44 22.81
N GLN A 156 8.52 7.34 23.72
CA GLN A 156 7.20 7.32 24.36
C GLN A 156 6.13 7.72 23.33
N LEU A 157 5.41 6.73 22.82
CA LEU A 157 4.31 6.94 21.87
C LEU A 157 3.06 7.45 22.59
N THR A 158 2.50 8.54 22.07
CA THR A 158 1.16 9.04 22.41
C THR A 158 0.32 9.06 21.13
N LEU A 159 -0.79 8.31 21.12
CA LEU A 159 -1.74 8.38 20.01
C LEU A 159 -2.69 9.56 20.22
N MET A 160 -2.91 10.30 19.13
CA MET A 160 -3.88 11.39 19.05
C MET A 160 -5.14 10.90 18.32
N GLY A 161 -6.27 11.55 18.59
CA GLY A 161 -7.54 11.21 17.96
C GLY A 161 -8.71 11.29 18.93
N THR A 162 -9.91 11.38 18.37
CA THR A 162 -11.18 11.42 19.12
C THR A 162 -11.92 10.09 19.08
N HIS A 163 -11.60 9.22 18.11
CA HIS A 163 -12.34 7.97 17.93
C HIS A 163 -11.72 6.82 18.69
N MET A 164 -12.52 6.22 19.58
CA MET A 164 -12.15 5.06 20.40
C MET A 164 -13.21 3.96 20.25
N PRO A 165 -13.14 3.12 19.19
CA PRO A 165 -13.98 1.94 19.06
C PRO A 165 -13.88 1.02 20.28
N SER A 166 -14.87 0.15 20.49
CA SER A 166 -14.83 -0.82 21.60
C SER A 166 -13.65 -1.81 21.52
N SER A 167 -13.05 -1.99 20.35
CA SER A 167 -11.84 -2.79 20.15
C SER A 167 -10.54 -2.05 20.50
N ALA A 168 -10.57 -0.73 20.67
CA ALA A 168 -9.41 0.06 21.07
C ALA A 168 -9.01 -0.27 22.51
N LYS A 169 -7.70 -0.49 22.73
CA LYS A 169 -7.14 -0.68 24.07
C LYS A 169 -6.89 0.68 24.74
N GLN A 170 -6.60 0.65 26.04
CA GLN A 170 -6.26 1.85 26.79
C GLN A 170 -5.12 2.62 26.11
N GLY A 171 -5.29 3.93 25.94
CA GLY A 171 -4.31 4.79 25.26
C GLY A 171 -4.35 4.71 23.73
N VAL A 172 -5.33 3.99 23.14
CA VAL A 172 -5.51 3.90 21.70
C VAL A 172 -6.70 4.77 21.27
N ALA A 173 -6.37 5.92 20.67
CA ALA A 173 -7.32 6.76 19.94
C ALA A 173 -6.78 6.96 18.51
N HIS A 174 -7.68 7.19 17.56
CA HIS A 174 -7.34 7.44 16.16
C HIS A 174 -8.50 8.16 15.45
N GLU A 175 -8.36 8.45 14.16
CA GLU A 175 -9.40 8.98 13.27
C GLU A 175 -9.70 7.93 12.19
N GLY A 176 -10.20 6.77 12.64
CA GLY A 176 -10.40 5.57 11.83
C GLY A 176 -11.86 5.19 11.70
N TYR A 177 -12.41 5.28 10.50
CA TYR A 177 -13.85 5.18 10.28
C TYR A 177 -14.23 4.23 9.15
N GLY A 178 -15.02 3.20 9.47
CA GLY A 178 -15.44 2.19 8.51
C GLY A 178 -16.14 2.77 7.28
N GLY A 179 -15.64 2.46 6.08
CA GLY A 179 -16.21 2.90 4.81
C GLY A 179 -15.89 4.35 4.44
N TRP A 180 -15.00 5.02 5.15
CA TRP A 180 -14.62 6.40 4.84
C TRP A 180 -13.58 6.48 3.71
N THR A 181 -13.63 7.62 3.02
CA THR A 181 -12.80 7.99 1.87
C THR A 181 -12.04 9.26 2.19
N TRP A 182 -11.04 9.62 1.38
CA TRP A 182 -10.36 10.91 1.50
C TRP A 182 -11.36 12.08 1.38
N GLN A 183 -12.28 11.99 0.42
CA GLN A 183 -13.32 13.01 0.22
C GLN A 183 -14.19 13.19 1.47
N ARG A 184 -14.52 12.12 2.19
CA ARG A 184 -15.30 12.20 3.42
C ARG A 184 -14.55 12.97 4.51
N PHE A 185 -13.26 12.71 4.70
CA PHE A 185 -12.47 13.51 5.65
C PHE A 185 -12.41 15.00 5.28
N VAL A 186 -12.41 15.33 3.99
CA VAL A 186 -12.39 16.72 3.51
C VAL A 186 -13.73 17.44 3.71
N ALA A 187 -14.86 16.77 3.47
CA ALA A 187 -16.14 17.46 3.23
C ALA A 187 -17.35 16.91 3.99
N GLN A 188 -17.25 15.75 4.65
CA GLN A 188 -18.40 15.15 5.33
C GLN A 188 -18.86 16.05 6.48
N TYR A 189 -20.07 16.58 6.38
CA TYR A 189 -20.77 17.28 7.44
C TYR A 189 -22.11 16.60 7.68
N GLU A 190 -22.44 16.32 8.94
CA GLU A 190 -23.70 15.72 9.37
C GLU A 190 -24.29 16.57 10.50
N PRO A 191 -25.35 17.35 10.22
CA PRO A 191 -25.98 18.21 11.23
C PRO A 191 -26.79 17.43 12.27
N HIS A 192 -27.13 16.16 12.00
CA HIS A 192 -27.95 15.31 12.86
C HIS A 192 -27.28 13.94 13.11
N PRO A 193 -26.12 13.93 13.80
CA PRO A 193 -25.39 12.70 14.05
C PRO A 193 -26.20 11.76 14.95
N ASP A 194 -26.08 10.46 14.73
CA ASP A 194 -26.77 9.42 15.52
C ASP A 194 -25.86 8.75 16.56
N GLY A 195 -24.67 9.32 16.78
CA GLY A 195 -23.64 8.77 17.65
C GLY A 195 -22.82 7.63 17.01
N THR A 196 -23.14 7.21 15.79
CA THR A 196 -22.34 6.23 15.05
C THR A 196 -21.31 6.89 14.16
N TYR A 197 -20.21 6.19 13.87
CA TYR A 197 -19.23 6.68 12.89
C TYR A 197 -19.75 6.73 11.45
N ARG A 198 -20.87 6.05 11.16
CA ARG A 198 -21.46 6.02 9.81
C ARG A 198 -22.19 7.32 9.50
N LYS A 199 -22.76 7.95 10.52
CA LYS A 199 -23.54 9.18 10.45
C LYS A 199 -22.98 10.20 11.44
N ARG A 200 -21.80 10.72 11.10
CA ARG A 200 -21.12 11.83 11.79
C ARG A 200 -20.40 12.72 10.78
N SER A 201 -20.07 13.93 11.22
CA SER A 201 -19.16 14.80 10.49
C SER A 201 -17.73 14.25 10.53
N SER A 202 -16.95 14.63 9.52
CA SER A 202 -15.50 14.52 9.60
C SER A 202 -15.00 15.21 10.87
N PRO A 203 -14.03 14.62 11.60
CA PRO A 203 -13.39 15.28 12.74
C PRO A 203 -12.70 16.60 12.34
N PHE A 204 -12.44 16.79 11.04
CA PHE A 204 -11.73 17.96 10.53
C PHE A 204 -12.67 19.01 9.92
N VAL A 205 -13.98 18.78 9.89
CA VAL A 205 -14.94 19.71 9.27
C VAL A 205 -15.76 20.41 10.34
N PHE A 206 -15.68 21.74 10.37
CA PHE A 206 -16.32 22.59 11.37
C PHE A 206 -17.22 23.62 10.71
N VAL A 207 -18.31 23.95 11.39
CA VAL A 207 -19.19 25.06 10.98
C VAL A 207 -18.53 26.38 11.34
N GLY A 208 -18.32 27.22 10.33
CA GLY A 208 -17.78 28.58 10.49
C GLY A 208 -18.81 29.57 11.05
N SER A 209 -18.37 30.80 11.32
CA SER A 209 -19.25 31.87 11.83
C SER A 209 -20.38 32.26 10.86
N ASN A 210 -20.23 31.96 9.57
CA ASN A 210 -21.24 32.13 8.53
C ASN A 210 -22.26 30.98 8.47
N GLY A 211 -22.09 29.91 9.27
CA GLY A 211 -22.95 28.74 9.25
C GLY A 211 -22.56 27.66 8.23
N ASP A 212 -21.51 27.87 7.43
CA ASP A 212 -21.09 26.90 6.42
C ASP A 212 -20.03 25.94 6.99
N PRO A 213 -20.17 24.62 6.77
CA PRO A 213 -19.16 23.64 7.16
C PRO A 213 -17.94 23.71 6.23
N SER A 214 -16.75 23.70 6.81
CA SER A 214 -15.49 23.72 6.06
C SER A 214 -14.38 22.95 6.77
N LEU A 215 -13.42 22.45 5.99
CA LEU A 215 -12.23 21.78 6.51
C LEU A 215 -11.40 22.77 7.34
N ASN A 216 -11.13 22.42 8.60
CA ASN A 216 -10.36 23.22 9.54
C ASN A 216 -9.56 22.31 10.50
N VAL A 217 -8.43 21.81 10.02
CA VAL A 217 -7.52 20.94 10.79
C VAL A 217 -6.88 21.68 11.97
N ALA A 218 -6.62 22.98 11.84
CA ALA A 218 -6.06 23.79 12.93
C ALA A 218 -7.01 23.85 14.13
N ARG A 219 -8.31 24.02 13.88
CA ARG A 219 -9.33 23.98 14.92
C ARG A 219 -9.46 22.59 15.55
N TYR A 220 -9.35 21.52 14.76
CA TYR A 220 -9.29 20.16 15.32
C TYR A 220 -8.13 20.00 16.31
N PHE A 221 -6.93 20.50 16.00
CA PHE A 221 -5.83 20.42 16.94
C PHE A 221 -6.05 21.28 18.19
N ASP A 222 -6.57 22.49 18.02
CA ASP A 222 -6.87 23.39 19.14
C ASP A 222 -7.92 22.79 20.10
N GLU A 223 -9.05 22.35 19.56
CA GLU A 223 -10.20 21.91 20.37
C GLU A 223 -10.08 20.45 20.82
N GLU A 224 -9.79 19.53 19.90
CA GLU A 224 -9.83 18.08 20.14
C GLU A 224 -8.47 17.51 20.59
N CYS A 225 -7.38 18.21 20.27
CA CYS A 225 -6.03 17.83 20.71
C CYS A 225 -5.44 18.80 21.74
N HIS A 226 -6.25 19.72 22.29
CA HIS A 226 -5.85 20.66 23.34
C HIS A 226 -4.64 21.53 22.96
N GLY A 227 -4.53 21.91 21.68
CA GLY A 227 -3.42 22.70 21.14
C GLY A 227 -2.15 21.91 20.84
N GLU A 228 -2.11 20.60 21.14
CA GLU A 228 -1.00 19.74 20.78
C GLU A 228 -1.02 19.42 19.28
N LEU A 229 0.16 19.41 18.66
CA LEU A 229 0.35 19.07 17.25
C LEU A 229 0.95 17.66 17.11
N PRO A 230 0.60 16.89 16.07
CA PRO A 230 1.26 15.61 15.83
C PRO A 230 2.70 15.82 15.34
N ASP A 231 3.60 14.93 15.72
CA ASP A 231 4.92 14.81 15.08
C ASP A 231 4.79 14.02 13.78
N VAL A 232 3.83 13.10 13.74
CA VAL A 232 3.53 12.25 12.58
C VAL A 232 2.02 12.10 12.40
N VAL A 233 1.56 12.17 11.16
CA VAL A 233 0.21 11.76 10.75
C VAL A 233 0.33 10.64 9.73
N THR A 234 -0.35 9.52 9.96
CA THR A 234 -0.43 8.40 9.00
C THR A 234 -1.81 8.34 8.35
N PHE A 235 -1.84 8.02 7.06
CA PHE A 235 -3.07 7.89 6.28
C PHE A 235 -3.12 6.52 5.61
N LEU A 236 -4.00 5.62 6.09
CA LEU A 236 -4.29 4.35 5.42
C LEU A 236 -5.71 4.40 4.84
N LEU A 237 -5.79 4.84 3.58
CA LEU A 237 -7.01 5.09 2.83
C LEU A 237 -6.84 4.64 1.36
N GLY A 238 -7.91 4.74 0.58
CA GLY A 238 -7.90 4.43 -0.85
C GLY A 238 -8.71 3.18 -1.23
N ILE A 239 -8.98 2.28 -0.27
CA ILE A 239 -9.86 1.13 -0.51
C ILE A 239 -11.24 1.63 -0.91
N ASN A 240 -11.95 2.33 -0.02
CA ASN A 240 -13.32 2.77 -0.30
C ASN A 240 -13.41 3.78 -1.45
N ASP A 241 -12.34 4.54 -1.69
CA ASP A 241 -12.23 5.49 -2.79
C ASP A 241 -12.23 4.78 -4.14
N CYS A 242 -11.54 3.64 -4.26
CA CYS A 242 -11.30 2.98 -5.55
C CYS A 242 -12.04 1.65 -5.74
N PHE A 243 -12.54 1.01 -4.68
CA PHE A 243 -13.07 -0.36 -4.69
C PHE A 243 -14.15 -0.63 -5.75
N SER A 244 -14.97 0.39 -6.06
CA SER A 244 -16.06 0.31 -7.03
C SER A 244 -15.68 0.74 -8.46
N ALA A 245 -14.41 0.99 -8.75
CA ALA A 245 -13.96 1.24 -10.12
C ALA A 245 -14.30 0.04 -11.03
N ASN A 246 -14.58 0.31 -12.31
CA ASN A 246 -14.74 -0.77 -13.28
C ASN A 246 -13.36 -1.37 -13.57
N PRO A 247 -13.08 -2.64 -13.18
CA PRO A 247 -11.74 -3.19 -13.32
C PRO A 247 -11.36 -3.52 -14.77
N ASN A 248 -12.30 -3.46 -15.71
CA ASN A 248 -12.07 -3.70 -17.14
C ASN A 248 -11.88 -2.40 -17.94
N ASP A 249 -11.84 -1.25 -17.26
CA ASP A 249 -11.72 0.06 -17.87
C ASP A 249 -10.58 0.84 -17.17
N PRO A 250 -9.35 0.76 -17.69
CA PRO A 250 -8.19 1.42 -17.10
C PRO A 250 -8.38 2.94 -16.93
N ASP A 251 -9.05 3.61 -17.88
CA ASP A 251 -9.31 5.05 -17.82
C ASP A 251 -10.29 5.39 -16.69
N ALA A 252 -11.29 4.53 -16.46
CA ALA A 252 -12.20 4.69 -15.31
C ALA A 252 -11.49 4.45 -13.97
N ILE A 253 -10.53 3.52 -13.91
CA ILE A 253 -9.68 3.33 -12.72
C ILE A 253 -8.87 4.61 -12.46
N ASP A 254 -8.15 5.10 -13.46
CA ASP A 254 -7.31 6.28 -13.34
C ASP A 254 -8.11 7.55 -13.01
N THR A 255 -9.28 7.73 -13.62
CA THR A 255 -10.18 8.87 -13.30
C THR A 255 -10.63 8.87 -11.84
N ARG A 256 -10.90 7.68 -11.29
CA ARG A 256 -11.30 7.53 -9.89
C ARG A 256 -10.12 7.78 -8.94
N ILE A 257 -8.92 7.30 -9.29
CA ILE A 257 -7.68 7.59 -8.57
C ILE A 257 -7.39 9.10 -8.58
N ASP A 258 -7.56 9.79 -9.70
CA ASP A 258 -7.37 11.24 -9.80
C ASP A 258 -8.34 12.01 -8.88
N GLY A 259 -9.59 11.56 -8.81
CA GLY A 259 -10.59 12.09 -7.87
C GLY A 259 -10.20 11.90 -6.41
N MET A 260 -9.68 10.71 -6.09
CA MET A 260 -9.13 10.42 -4.77
C MET A 260 -7.95 11.34 -4.45
N PHE A 261 -6.98 11.51 -5.37
CA PHE A 261 -5.81 12.38 -5.16
C PHE A 261 -6.18 13.84 -4.95
N ARG A 262 -7.15 14.39 -5.67
CA ARG A 262 -7.63 15.76 -5.40
C ARG A 262 -8.09 15.93 -3.94
N SER A 263 -8.80 14.93 -3.41
CA SER A 263 -9.25 14.95 -2.01
C SER A 263 -8.08 14.75 -1.05
N ALA A 264 -7.17 13.83 -1.37
CA ALA A 264 -5.99 13.56 -0.56
C ALA A 264 -5.05 14.78 -0.47
N ASP A 265 -4.75 15.41 -1.60
CA ASP A 265 -3.93 16.63 -1.66
C ASP A 265 -4.57 17.78 -0.89
N THR A 266 -5.89 17.92 -0.96
CA THR A 266 -6.64 18.92 -0.17
C THR A 266 -6.46 18.67 1.34
N LEU A 267 -6.60 17.42 1.77
CA LEU A 267 -6.44 17.06 3.18
C LEU A 267 -4.98 17.23 3.65
N LEU A 268 -4.01 16.73 2.87
CA LEU A 268 -2.58 16.84 3.16
C LEU A 268 -2.14 18.31 3.24
N ALA A 269 -2.62 19.17 2.35
CA ALA A 269 -2.35 20.61 2.41
C ALA A 269 -2.92 21.25 3.68
N ALA A 270 -4.14 20.88 4.10
CA ALA A 270 -4.72 21.37 5.35
C ALA A 270 -3.91 20.91 6.58
N PHE A 271 -3.45 19.65 6.61
CA PHE A 271 -2.56 19.15 7.65
C PHE A 271 -1.20 19.86 7.65
N ARG A 272 -0.58 20.06 6.49
CA ARG A 272 0.70 20.79 6.37
C ARG A 272 0.57 22.22 6.87
N ASN A 273 -0.55 22.90 6.59
CA ASN A 273 -0.79 24.25 7.06
C ASN A 273 -0.98 24.32 8.58
N ALA A 274 -1.68 23.33 9.17
CA ALA A 274 -1.98 23.30 10.60
C ALA A 274 -0.82 22.75 11.46
N ALA A 275 0.00 21.84 10.92
CA ALA A 275 1.14 21.24 11.58
C ALA A 275 2.36 21.21 10.62
N PRO A 276 3.06 22.35 10.42
CA PRO A 276 4.08 22.50 9.37
C PRO A 276 5.28 21.58 9.54
N ASP A 277 5.58 21.14 10.76
CA ASP A 277 6.71 20.24 11.05
C ASP A 277 6.33 18.75 11.01
N ALA A 278 5.04 18.41 11.04
CA ALA A 278 4.58 17.02 11.08
C ALA A 278 5.02 16.26 9.82
N LYS A 279 5.42 15.00 9.99
CA LYS A 279 5.63 14.08 8.86
C LYS A 279 4.26 13.54 8.44
N LEU A 280 3.89 13.72 7.17
CA LEU A 280 2.63 13.21 6.62
C LEU A 280 2.93 11.94 5.83
N ALA A 281 2.48 10.80 6.32
CA ALA A 281 2.83 9.50 5.77
C ALA A 281 1.62 8.82 5.14
N VAL A 282 1.67 8.60 3.83
CA VAL A 282 0.66 7.90 3.06
C VAL A 282 1.03 6.43 2.99
N CYS A 283 0.20 5.58 3.59
CA CYS A 283 0.34 4.13 3.53
C CYS A 283 -0.21 3.62 2.20
N LEU A 284 0.59 2.82 1.49
CA LEU A 284 0.16 2.20 0.24
C LEU A 284 -0.98 1.22 0.49
N THR A 285 -1.99 1.26 -0.37
CA THR A 285 -3.22 0.50 -0.17
C THR A 285 -2.93 -1.00 -0.13
N THR A 286 -3.42 -1.68 0.91
CA THR A 286 -3.13 -3.10 1.18
C THR A 286 -3.61 -4.03 0.06
N PRO A 287 -2.93 -5.16 -0.19
CA PRO A 287 -3.32 -6.14 -1.20
C PRO A 287 -4.70 -6.77 -0.92
N PRO A 288 -5.28 -7.49 -1.89
CA PRO A 288 -6.44 -8.35 -1.65
C PRO A 288 -6.06 -9.64 -0.91
N ASN A 289 -7.06 -10.30 -0.31
CA ASN A 289 -6.99 -11.74 -0.10
C ASN A 289 -6.85 -12.46 -1.46
N SER A 290 -5.91 -13.39 -1.59
CA SER A 290 -5.68 -14.06 -2.88
C SER A 290 -6.65 -15.19 -3.19
N ARG A 291 -7.58 -15.50 -2.28
CA ARG A 291 -8.64 -16.48 -2.53
C ARG A 291 -9.87 -15.83 -3.19
N GLN A 292 -10.26 -16.31 -4.37
CA GLN A 292 -11.50 -15.91 -5.02
C GLN A 292 -12.74 -16.17 -4.14
N ALA A 293 -12.77 -17.30 -3.42
CA ALA A 293 -13.85 -17.63 -2.48
C ALA A 293 -14.05 -16.58 -1.37
N ALA A 294 -13.00 -15.84 -0.98
CA ALA A 294 -13.12 -14.78 0.02
C ALA A 294 -13.91 -13.58 -0.52
N PHE A 295 -13.78 -13.28 -1.81
CA PHE A 295 -14.57 -12.24 -2.49
C PHE A 295 -16.00 -12.69 -2.68
N GLU A 296 -16.23 -13.93 -3.12
CA GLU A 296 -17.58 -14.51 -3.24
C GLU A 296 -18.34 -14.47 -1.91
N ALA A 297 -17.66 -14.77 -0.80
CA ALA A 297 -18.25 -14.74 0.54
C ALA A 297 -18.72 -13.34 0.98
N ASN A 298 -18.06 -12.26 0.54
CA ASN A 298 -18.47 -10.89 0.90
C ASN A 298 -19.35 -10.22 -0.14
N TYR A 299 -19.10 -10.50 -1.41
CA TYR A 299 -19.52 -9.68 -2.53
C TYR A 299 -20.26 -10.46 -3.60
N GLN A 300 -20.36 -11.79 -3.49
CA GLN A 300 -20.96 -12.66 -4.50
C GLN A 300 -20.29 -12.42 -5.87
N ASP A 301 -21.05 -12.02 -6.88
CA ASP A 301 -20.60 -11.71 -8.23
C ASP A 301 -20.26 -10.23 -8.45
N ARG A 302 -20.53 -9.35 -7.46
CA ARG A 302 -20.36 -7.90 -7.61
C ARG A 302 -18.88 -7.48 -7.74
N TYR A 303 -18.00 -8.13 -6.99
CA TYR A 303 -16.56 -7.83 -6.98
C TYR A 303 -15.77 -9.14 -6.99
N THR A 304 -14.82 -9.26 -7.92
CA THR A 304 -13.94 -10.43 -8.03
C THR A 304 -12.56 -10.14 -7.45
N ARG A 305 -11.83 -11.18 -7.02
CA ARG A 305 -10.43 -11.02 -6.57
C ARG A 305 -9.58 -10.38 -7.63
N TRP A 306 -9.71 -10.83 -8.88
CA TRP A 306 -8.95 -10.27 -10.00
C TRP A 306 -9.33 -8.82 -10.32
N GLY A 307 -10.61 -8.48 -10.19
CA GLY A 307 -11.08 -7.11 -10.35
C GLY A 307 -10.41 -6.18 -9.35
N TRP A 308 -10.48 -6.51 -8.06
CA TRP A 308 -9.85 -5.70 -7.02
C TRP A 308 -8.31 -5.69 -7.14
N LYS A 309 -7.66 -6.81 -7.47
CA LYS A 309 -6.20 -6.86 -7.66
C LYS A 309 -5.71 -5.87 -8.72
N ARG A 310 -6.40 -5.76 -9.86
CA ARG A 310 -6.05 -4.78 -10.92
C ARG A 310 -6.18 -3.35 -10.42
N ILE A 311 -7.30 -3.02 -9.78
CA ILE A 311 -7.57 -1.67 -9.25
C ILE A 311 -6.54 -1.31 -8.19
N GLN A 312 -6.30 -2.20 -7.22
CA GLN A 312 -5.38 -1.98 -6.11
C GLN A 312 -3.92 -1.86 -6.60
N HIS A 313 -3.50 -2.71 -7.54
CA HIS A 313 -2.13 -2.63 -8.07
C HIS A 313 -1.92 -1.31 -8.83
N ARG A 314 -2.88 -0.89 -9.66
CA ARG A 314 -2.83 0.41 -10.34
C ARG A 314 -2.82 1.56 -9.34
N LEU A 315 -3.64 1.49 -8.28
CA LEU A 315 -3.65 2.47 -7.21
C LEU A 315 -2.29 2.59 -6.52
N VAL A 316 -1.61 1.48 -6.22
CA VAL A 316 -0.26 1.48 -5.63
C VAL A 316 0.76 2.11 -6.57
N GLN A 317 0.77 1.75 -7.87
CA GLN A 317 1.63 2.39 -8.87
C GLN A 317 1.43 3.91 -8.89
N ARG A 318 0.17 4.35 -8.96
CA ARG A 318 -0.17 5.78 -8.99
C ARG A 318 0.18 6.48 -7.67
N GLN A 319 0.05 5.82 -6.52
CA GLN A 319 0.47 6.38 -5.22
C GLN A 319 1.98 6.57 -5.15
N LEU A 320 2.76 5.61 -5.66
CA LEU A 320 4.22 5.72 -5.77
C LEU A 320 4.63 6.86 -6.70
N GLU A 321 3.98 6.99 -7.86
CA GLU A 321 4.23 8.08 -8.82
C GLU A 321 3.90 9.46 -8.23
N HIS A 322 2.77 9.58 -7.51
CA HIS A 322 2.26 10.87 -7.03
C HIS A 322 2.92 11.35 -5.73
N TYR A 323 3.25 10.43 -4.81
CA TYR A 323 3.82 10.77 -3.49
C TYR A 323 5.29 10.41 -3.32
N GLY A 324 5.88 9.62 -4.22
CA GLY A 324 7.29 9.27 -4.18
C GLY A 324 8.19 10.50 -4.36
N ASN A 325 9.39 10.47 -3.76
CA ASN A 325 10.38 11.55 -3.83
C ASN A 325 9.91 12.89 -3.25
N ARG A 326 8.89 12.88 -2.37
CA ARG A 326 8.35 14.07 -1.69
C ARG A 326 8.78 14.19 -0.22
N GLU A 327 9.82 13.46 0.18
CA GLU A 327 10.35 13.51 1.55
C GLU A 327 10.86 14.91 1.92
N ALA A 328 11.31 15.71 0.95
CA ALA A 328 11.66 17.12 1.14
C ALA A 328 10.46 17.98 1.56
N ASP A 329 9.25 17.61 1.13
CA ASP A 329 7.98 18.22 1.55
C ASP A 329 7.43 17.59 2.85
N ARG A 330 8.23 16.73 3.50
CA ARG A 330 7.86 15.89 4.64
C ARG A 330 6.63 15.02 4.35
N ILE A 331 6.46 14.60 3.09
CA ILE A 331 5.48 13.60 2.67
C ILE A 331 6.23 12.28 2.44
N PHE A 332 5.75 11.21 3.04
CA PHE A 332 6.41 9.91 3.01
C PHE A 332 5.45 8.85 2.50
N VAL A 333 5.98 7.88 1.74
CA VAL A 333 5.25 6.67 1.37
C VAL A 333 5.65 5.54 2.31
N ILE A 334 4.66 4.82 2.86
CA ILE A 334 4.89 3.63 3.68
C ILE A 334 4.37 2.40 2.93
N PRO A 335 5.22 1.41 2.62
CA PRO A 335 4.85 0.25 1.81
C PRO A 335 4.13 -0.84 2.62
N THR A 336 2.95 -0.52 3.15
CA THR A 336 2.12 -1.42 3.96
C THR A 336 1.59 -2.64 3.20
N GLU A 337 1.55 -2.57 1.88
CA GLU A 337 1.11 -3.63 0.99
C GLU A 337 2.09 -4.80 0.91
N LEU A 338 3.39 -4.57 1.11
CA LEU A 338 4.43 -5.60 0.87
C LEU A 338 4.43 -6.71 1.93
N ASN A 339 4.29 -6.31 3.21
CA ASN A 339 4.44 -7.22 4.35
C ASN A 339 3.19 -8.05 4.64
N LEU A 340 2.05 -7.66 4.05
CA LEU A 340 0.76 -8.29 4.33
C LEU A 340 0.61 -9.59 3.54
N ASP A 341 0.50 -10.71 4.26
CA ASP A 341 0.31 -12.02 3.65
C ASP A 341 -1.07 -12.11 2.98
N PRO A 342 -1.15 -12.26 1.64
CA PRO A 342 -2.42 -12.27 0.94
C PRO A 342 -3.25 -13.54 1.20
N VAL A 343 -2.70 -14.54 1.90
CA VAL A 343 -3.37 -15.81 2.20
C VAL A 343 -3.49 -16.01 3.71
N GLY A 344 -2.37 -15.99 4.44
CA GLY A 344 -2.30 -16.18 5.89
C GLY A 344 -2.72 -14.94 6.69
N GLY A 345 -2.62 -13.75 6.11
CA GLY A 345 -2.98 -12.47 6.74
C GLY A 345 -4.46 -12.12 6.63
N TYR A 346 -5.27 -12.98 6.01
CA TYR A 346 -6.70 -12.79 5.84
C TYR A 346 -7.51 -13.98 6.36
N PRO A 347 -8.74 -13.76 6.86
CA PRO A 347 -9.67 -14.86 7.08
C PRO A 347 -10.10 -15.45 5.73
N ALA A 348 -10.56 -16.71 5.73
CA ALA A 348 -10.94 -17.41 4.50
C ALA A 348 -12.12 -16.76 3.74
N ASN A 349 -12.92 -15.94 4.43
CA ASN A 349 -14.19 -15.38 3.94
C ASN A 349 -14.19 -13.84 3.89
N ASN A 350 -13.03 -13.18 3.91
CA ASN A 350 -12.97 -11.73 3.73
C ASN A 350 -11.96 -11.31 2.66
N GLY A 351 -12.45 -10.58 1.65
CA GLY A 351 -11.65 -10.17 0.50
C GLY A 351 -10.68 -9.02 0.77
N VAL A 352 -11.01 -8.14 1.74
CA VAL A 352 -10.27 -6.88 1.96
C VAL A 352 -9.89 -6.59 3.41
N HIS A 353 -10.56 -7.21 4.40
CA HIS A 353 -10.23 -6.99 5.81
C HIS A 353 -9.29 -8.10 6.32
N PRO A 354 -8.07 -7.76 6.76
CA PRO A 354 -7.13 -8.73 7.33
C PRO A 354 -7.66 -9.41 8.59
N ASN A 355 -7.05 -10.53 8.95
CA ASN A 355 -7.17 -11.11 10.28
C ASN A 355 -6.16 -10.45 11.25
N GLU A 356 -6.11 -10.91 12.50
CA GLU A 356 -5.18 -10.36 13.50
C GLU A 356 -3.71 -10.39 13.04
N SER A 357 -3.27 -11.48 12.41
CA SER A 357 -1.91 -11.60 11.88
C SER A 357 -1.63 -10.54 10.81
N GLY A 358 -2.55 -10.37 9.85
CA GLY A 358 -2.40 -9.36 8.81
C GLY A 358 -2.40 -7.92 9.36
N TYR A 359 -3.26 -7.62 10.33
CA TYR A 359 -3.21 -6.34 11.03
C TYR A 359 -1.88 -6.12 11.77
N HIS A 360 -1.30 -7.18 12.35
CA HIS A 360 0.03 -7.09 12.96
C HIS A 360 1.13 -6.84 11.92
N GLN A 361 1.03 -7.39 10.71
CA GLN A 361 1.97 -7.10 9.62
C GLN A 361 1.92 -5.63 9.17
N ILE A 362 0.72 -5.03 9.14
CA ILE A 362 0.55 -3.58 8.92
C ILE A 362 1.24 -2.79 10.05
N ALA A 363 0.99 -3.16 11.30
CA ALA A 363 1.60 -2.50 12.46
C ALA A 363 3.14 -2.60 12.45
N ASN A 364 3.69 -3.76 12.09
CA ASN A 364 5.14 -3.97 12.01
C ASN A 364 5.78 -3.07 10.95
N THR A 365 5.11 -2.86 9.81
CA THR A 365 5.60 -1.96 8.75
C THR A 365 5.64 -0.51 9.24
N LEU A 366 4.56 -0.05 9.88
CA LEU A 366 4.48 1.29 10.48
C LEU A 366 5.53 1.48 11.58
N TYR A 367 5.66 0.50 12.47
CA TYR A 367 6.66 0.49 13.53
C TYR A 367 8.07 0.62 12.96
N ALA A 368 8.40 -0.15 11.92
CA ALA A 368 9.72 -0.11 11.31
C ALA A 368 10.03 1.24 10.66
N TRP A 369 9.07 1.79 9.92
CA TRP A 369 9.22 3.13 9.36
C TRP A 369 9.39 4.19 10.46
N LEU A 370 8.54 4.17 11.49
CA LEU A 370 8.63 5.12 12.60
C LEU A 370 9.98 5.04 13.34
N LYS A 371 10.53 3.83 13.55
CA LYS A 371 11.87 3.67 14.14
C LYS A 371 12.95 4.28 13.27
N VAL A 372 12.93 4.05 11.95
CA VAL A 372 13.87 4.69 11.01
C VAL A 372 13.73 6.22 11.04
N GLN A 373 12.51 6.73 11.22
CA GLN A 373 12.24 8.16 11.32
C GLN A 373 12.63 8.77 12.68
N ALA A 374 12.61 8.00 13.75
CA ALA A 374 12.86 8.47 15.11
C ALA A 374 14.33 8.91 15.33
N VAL A 375 15.27 8.41 14.53
CA VAL A 375 16.66 8.92 14.46
C VAL A 375 16.71 10.40 14.03
N ARG A 376 15.64 10.92 13.43
CA ARG A 376 15.56 12.27 12.84
C ARG A 376 14.57 13.20 13.55
N ILE A 377 14.12 12.84 14.76
CA ILE A 377 13.23 13.69 15.58
C ILE A 377 14.04 14.66 16.46
N ASP A 378 15.36 14.48 16.57
CA ASP A 378 16.23 15.48 17.17
C ASP A 378 16.48 16.66 16.22
N ARG A 379 15.68 17.72 16.38
CA ARG A 379 16.10 19.14 16.34
C ARG A 379 14.96 20.09 16.61
#